data_AF-A0A8F5BP60-F1
#
_entry.id   AF-A0A8F5BP60-F1
#
_cell.length_a   1.000
_cell.length_b   1.000
_cell.length_c   1.000
_cell.angle_alpha   90.00
_cell.angle_beta   90.00
_cell.angle_gamma   90.00
#
_symmetry.space_group_name_H-M   'P 1'
#
loop_
_entity.id
_entity.type
_entity.pdbx_description
1 polymer ?
#
loop_
_entity_poly.entity_id
_entity_poly.type
_entity_poly.pdbx_seq_one_letter_code
_entity_poly.pdbx_strand_id
1 'polypeptide(L)'
;MNLFDNYKIFTISNVIMGLVFSALYFITSGFIQYYNLVYGILTLAIAIWGIGRYYLKNVEDDKIRVGVQTAWLIVSFALGYISIIYAPVLFTKLEIIVIESILSIIQILWGSVLLAISYRKGYSVIKV
;
A
#
# COMPACT_ATOMS: atom_id res chain seq x y z
N MET A 1 16.66 -11.34 -6.95
CA MET A 1 15.84 -11.38 -5.72
C MET A 1 14.62 -12.26 -5.97
N ASN A 2 14.30 -13.20 -5.08
CA ASN A 2 13.12 -14.08 -5.23
C ASN A 2 11.83 -13.26 -5.01
N LEU A 3 10.71 -13.70 -5.58
CA LEU A 3 9.38 -13.06 -5.43
C LEU A 3 8.97 -12.94 -3.96
N PHE A 4 9.35 -13.94 -3.18
CA PHE A 4 9.22 -13.97 -1.73
C PHE A 4 9.86 -12.76 -1.03
N ASP A 5 11.14 -12.47 -1.30
CA ASP A 5 11.85 -11.36 -0.68
C ASP A 5 11.24 -10.02 -1.11
N ASN A 6 10.84 -9.92 -2.38
CA ASN A 6 10.19 -8.72 -2.89
C ASN A 6 8.89 -8.39 -2.15
N TYR A 7 8.03 -9.38 -1.89
CA TYR A 7 6.80 -9.17 -1.12
C TYR A 7 7.05 -8.82 0.34
N LYS A 8 8.05 -9.45 0.96
CA LYS A 8 8.45 -9.14 2.33
C LYS A 8 8.89 -7.68 2.44
N ILE A 9 9.79 -7.25 1.55
CA ILE A 9 10.28 -5.86 1.53
C ILE A 9 9.12 -4.90 1.23
N PHE A 10 8.32 -5.18 0.20
CA PHE A 10 7.17 -4.35 -0.15
C PHE A 10 6.22 -4.15 1.03
N THR A 11 5.91 -5.22 1.77
CA THR A 11 4.99 -5.14 2.91
C THR A 11 5.59 -4.32 4.05
N ILE A 12 6.87 -4.52 4.37
CA ILE A 12 7.57 -3.74 5.40
C ILE A 12 7.66 -2.27 5.01
N SER A 13 8.00 -1.96 3.76
CA SER A 13 8.04 -0.58 3.25
C SER A 13 6.68 0.10 3.37
N ASN A 14 5.58 -0.62 3.20
CA ASN A 14 4.25 -0.06 3.37
C ASN A 14 3.85 0.21 4.84
N VAL A 15 4.50 -0.43 5.82
CA VAL A 15 4.39 0.01 7.23
C VAL A 15 4.95 1.43 7.36
N ILE A 16 6.13 1.68 6.78
CA ILE A 16 6.76 3.01 6.79
C ILE A 16 5.88 4.02 6.06
N MET A 17 5.37 3.67 4.87
CA MET A 17 4.45 4.54 4.12
C MET A 17 3.21 4.90 4.95
N GLY A 18 2.59 3.93 5.60
CA GLY A 18 1.42 4.17 6.44
C GLY A 18 1.72 5.10 7.63
N LEU A 19 2.90 4.99 8.26
CA LEU A 19 3.36 5.94 9.27
C LEU A 19 3.55 7.35 8.69
N VAL A 20 4.16 7.46 7.51
CA VAL A 20 4.39 8.76 6.83
C VAL A 20 3.06 9.44 6.56
N PHE A 21 2.08 8.75 5.97
CA PHE A 21 0.74 9.32 5.74
C PHE A 21 0.04 9.70 7.04
N SER A 22 0.17 8.88 8.10
CA SER A 22 -0.37 9.23 9.41
C SER A 22 0.30 10.49 10.00
N ALA A 23 1.60 10.67 9.77
CA ALA A 23 2.32 11.86 10.22
C ALA A 23 1.93 13.13 9.45
N LEU A 24 1.48 13.02 8.19
CA LEU A 24 0.97 14.15 7.42
C LEU A 24 -0.22 14.84 8.11
N TYR A 25 -0.95 14.12 8.98
CA TYR A 25 -2.01 14.67 9.82
C TYR A 25 -1.55 15.90 10.63
N PHE A 26 -0.29 15.95 11.07
CA PHE A 26 0.20 17.05 11.91
C PHE A 26 0.59 18.31 11.13
N ILE A 27 0.74 18.20 9.80
CA ILE A 27 1.23 19.29 8.95
C ILE A 27 0.22 19.72 7.87
N THR A 28 -0.95 19.08 7.84
CA THR A 28 -2.06 19.39 6.94
C THR A 28 -3.27 19.90 7.74
N SER A 29 -4.18 20.60 7.06
CA SER A 29 -5.41 21.12 7.66
C SER A 29 -6.62 20.88 6.75
N GLY A 30 -7.82 20.85 7.33
CA GLY A 30 -9.06 20.60 6.59
C GLY A 30 -9.31 19.12 6.32
N PHE A 31 -10.09 18.79 5.28
CA PHE A 31 -10.46 17.40 5.00
C PHE A 31 -9.25 16.50 4.73
N ILE A 32 -8.23 17.02 4.03
CA ILE A 32 -7.03 16.26 3.67
C ILE A 32 -6.32 15.68 4.90
N GLN A 33 -6.37 16.38 6.04
CA GLN A 33 -5.79 15.95 7.30
C GLN A 33 -6.35 14.60 7.76
N TYR A 34 -7.67 14.50 7.82
CA TYR A 34 -8.35 13.26 8.19
C TYR A 34 -8.20 12.19 7.12
N TYR A 35 -8.20 12.60 5.85
CA TYR A 35 -8.02 11.68 4.73
C TYR A 35 -6.66 10.97 4.77
N ASN A 36 -5.60 11.73 5.01
CA ASN A 36 -4.23 11.21 5.18
C ASN A 36 -4.13 10.26 6.36
N LEU A 37 -4.75 10.61 7.49
CA LEU A 37 -4.76 9.77 8.67
C LEU A 37 -5.50 8.45 8.41
N VAL A 38 -6.69 8.50 7.82
CA VAL A 38 -7.47 7.30 7.49
C VAL A 38 -6.70 6.41 6.53
N TYR A 39 -6.13 6.98 5.47
CA TYR A 39 -5.32 6.24 4.51
C TYR A 39 -4.06 5.63 5.14
N GLY A 40 -3.37 6.38 6.01
CA GLY A 40 -2.21 5.91 6.75
C GLY A 40 -2.55 4.73 7.66
N ILE A 41 -3.64 4.83 8.43
CA ILE A 41 -4.13 3.75 9.30
C ILE A 41 -4.53 2.52 8.49
N LEU A 42 -5.24 2.68 7.37
CA LEU A 42 -5.61 1.56 6.51
C LEU A 42 -4.38 0.85 5.94
N THR A 43 -3.41 1.61 5.44
CA THR A 43 -2.15 1.07 4.92
C THR A 43 -1.40 0.30 6.01
N LEU A 44 -1.33 0.86 7.23
CA LEU A 44 -0.74 0.18 8.40
C LEU A 44 -1.46 -1.12 8.74
N ALA A 45 -2.78 -1.08 8.83
CA ALA A 45 -3.59 -2.24 9.17
C ALA A 45 -3.38 -3.38 8.16
N ILE A 46 -3.38 -3.06 6.86
CA ILE A 46 -3.15 -4.05 5.78
C ILE A 46 -1.73 -4.60 5.84
N ALA A 47 -0.72 -3.75 6.05
CA ALA A 47 0.67 -4.17 6.11
C ALA A 47 0.94 -5.06 7.33
N ILE A 48 0.46 -4.68 8.52
CA ILE A 48 0.57 -5.47 9.75
C ILE A 48 -0.17 -6.80 9.61
N TRP A 49 -1.39 -6.79 9.07
CA TRP A 49 -2.15 -7.99 8.79
C TRP A 49 -1.43 -8.92 7.80
N GLY A 50 -0.85 -8.36 6.73
CA GLY A 50 -0.05 -9.08 5.75
C GLY A 50 1.17 -9.74 6.37
N ILE A 51 1.91 -9.00 7.21
CA ILE A 51 3.05 -9.50 7.98
C ILE A 51 2.62 -10.64 8.91
N GLY A 52 1.55 -10.44 9.69
CA GLY A 52 1.05 -11.45 10.62
C GLY A 52 0.68 -12.74 9.89
N ARG A 53 -0.12 -12.66 8.82
CA ARG A 53 -0.49 -13.85 8.04
C ARG A 53 0.71 -14.49 7.36
N TYR A 54 1.69 -13.72 6.92
CA TYR A 54 2.90 -14.24 6.31
C TYR A 54 3.70 -15.11 7.28
N TYR A 55 3.84 -14.68 8.53
CA TYR A 55 4.54 -15.47 9.56
C TYR A 55 3.75 -16.68 10.07
N LEU A 56 2.42 -16.68 9.93
CA LEU A 56 1.58 -17.84 10.28
C LEU A 56 1.61 -18.97 9.24
N LYS A 57 2.16 -18.74 8.05
CA LYS A 57 2.26 -19.75 6.99
C LYS A 57 3.60 -20.46 7.04
N ASN A 58 3.60 -21.77 6.81
CA ASN A 58 4.83 -22.57 6.71
C ASN A 58 5.24 -22.86 5.26
N VAL A 59 4.28 -22.88 4.34
CA VAL A 59 4.50 -23.16 2.91
C VAL A 59 4.86 -21.87 2.17
N GLU A 60 5.89 -21.90 1.33
CA GLU A 60 6.37 -20.72 0.57
C GLU A 60 5.30 -20.18 -0.39
N ASP A 61 4.59 -21.06 -1.10
CA ASP A 61 3.51 -20.68 -2.01
C ASP A 61 2.38 -19.91 -1.31
N ASP A 62 2.02 -20.33 -0.09
CA ASP A 62 1.02 -19.64 0.71
C ASP A 62 1.51 -18.26 1.17
N LYS A 63 2.80 -18.11 1.47
CA LYS A 63 3.41 -16.82 1.81
C LYS A 63 3.40 -15.86 0.62
N ILE A 64 3.74 -16.36 -0.58
CA ILE A 64 3.64 -15.57 -1.82
C ILE A 64 2.20 -15.13 -2.03
N ARG A 65 1.22 -16.01 -1.83
CA ARG A 65 -0.21 -15.68 -1.94
C ARG A 65 -0.65 -14.60 -0.94
N VAL A 66 -0.16 -14.66 0.30
CA VAL A 66 -0.40 -13.57 1.28
C VAL A 66 0.20 -12.25 0.77
N GLY A 67 1.39 -12.29 0.19
CA GLY A 67 2.02 -11.13 -0.47
C GLY A 67 1.17 -10.56 -1.60
N VAL A 68 0.67 -11.42 -2.50
CA VAL A 68 -0.23 -11.05 -3.60
C VAL A 68 -1.49 -10.36 -3.06
N GLN A 69 -2.15 -10.94 -2.06
CA GLN A 69 -3.36 -10.37 -1.46
C GLN A 69 -3.08 -9.00 -0.80
N THR A 70 -1.95 -8.88 -0.11
CA THR A 70 -1.54 -7.64 0.57
C THR A 70 -1.23 -6.55 -0.44
N ALA A 71 -0.48 -6.85 -1.51
CA ALA A 71 -0.19 -5.92 -2.58
C ALA A 71 -1.43 -5.49 -3.35
N TRP A 72 -2.34 -6.43 -3.63
CA TRP A 72 -3.61 -6.10 -4.28
C TRP A 72 -4.44 -5.09 -3.47
N LEU A 73 -4.54 -5.29 -2.15
CA LEU A 73 -5.23 -4.34 -1.26
C LEU A 73 -4.54 -2.97 -1.28
N ILE A 74 -3.23 -2.92 -1.02
CA ILE A 74 -2.47 -1.66 -0.97
C ILE A 74 -2.58 -0.88 -2.27
N VAL A 75 -2.43 -1.54 -3.43
CA VAL A 75 -2.58 -0.89 -4.74
C VAL A 75 -3.99 -0.34 -4.93
N SER A 76 -5.02 -1.10 -4.54
CA SER A 76 -6.41 -0.67 -4.67
C SER A 76 -6.70 0.57 -3.83
N PHE A 77 -6.21 0.61 -2.59
CA PHE A 77 -6.36 1.78 -1.72
C PHE A 77 -5.55 2.98 -2.23
N ALA A 78 -4.33 2.76 -2.74
CA ALA A 78 -3.51 3.84 -3.29
C ALA A 78 -4.14 4.48 -4.54
N LEU A 79 -4.77 3.67 -5.41
CA LEU A 79 -5.55 4.17 -6.55
C LEU A 79 -6.78 4.96 -6.09
N GLY A 80 -7.50 4.48 -5.07
CA GLY A 80 -8.60 5.22 -4.47
C GLY A 80 -8.14 6.56 -3.89
N TYR A 81 -7.00 6.55 -3.19
CA TYR A 81 -6.41 7.73 -2.58
C TYR A 81 -6.08 8.82 -3.60
N ILE A 82 -5.33 8.48 -4.65
CA ILE A 82 -4.92 9.44 -5.67
C ILE A 82 -6.10 9.97 -6.50
N SER A 83 -7.19 9.20 -6.62
CA SER A 83 -8.40 9.67 -7.31
C SER A 83 -9.15 10.77 -6.54
N ILE A 84 -9.02 10.78 -5.21
CA ILE A 84 -9.74 11.70 -4.33
C ILE A 84 -8.91 12.96 -4.07
N ILE A 85 -7.58 12.84 -3.93
CA ILE A 85 -6.71 13.96 -3.51
C ILE A 85 -6.75 15.20 -4.42
N TYR A 86 -7.04 15.01 -5.70
CA TYR A 86 -7.18 16.10 -6.67
C TYR A 86 -8.58 16.73 -6.70
N ALA A 87 -9.50 16.27 -5.84
CA ALA A 87 -10.81 16.90 -5.72
C ALA A 87 -10.65 18.37 -5.28
N PRO A 88 -11.35 19.33 -5.91
CA PRO A 88 -11.22 20.76 -5.62
C PRO A 88 -11.50 21.17 -4.17
N VAL A 89 -12.11 20.29 -3.37
CA VAL A 89 -12.43 20.54 -1.95
C VAL A 89 -11.22 20.30 -1.03
N LEU A 90 -10.11 19.77 -1.58
CA LEU A 90 -8.95 19.29 -0.82
C LEU A 90 -7.71 20.18 -0.95
N PHE A 91 -7.86 21.44 -1.40
CA PHE A 91 -6.73 22.34 -1.58
C PHE A 91 -5.89 22.46 -0.30
N THR A 92 -4.71 21.84 -0.37
CA THR A 92 -3.63 21.95 0.60
C THR A 92 -2.41 22.57 -0.08
N LYS A 93 -1.28 22.66 0.62
CA LYS A 93 -0.04 23.15 0.04
C LYS A 93 0.41 22.25 -1.11
N LEU A 94 0.81 22.87 -2.24
CA LEU A 94 1.25 22.14 -3.44
C LEU A 94 2.35 21.11 -3.14
N GLU A 95 3.28 21.46 -2.25
CA GLU A 95 4.37 20.57 -1.81
C GLU A 95 3.85 19.26 -1.20
N ILE A 96 2.79 19.34 -0.40
CA ILE A 96 2.18 18.18 0.26
C ILE A 96 1.50 17.28 -0.76
N ILE A 97 0.74 17.87 -1.70
CA ILE A 97 0.09 17.14 -2.80
C ILE A 97 1.13 16.37 -3.62
N VAL A 98 2.27 17.01 -3.93
CA VAL A 98 3.37 16.38 -4.68
C VAL A 98 3.92 15.18 -3.92
N ILE A 99 4.19 15.32 -2.61
CA ILE A 99 4.68 14.21 -1.77
C ILE A 99 3.66 13.06 -1.77
N GLU A 100 2.41 13.35 -1.44
CA GLU A 100 1.33 12.36 -1.36
C GLU A 100 1.13 11.61 -2.69
N SER A 101 1.21 12.34 -3.80
CA SER A 101 1.12 11.77 -5.15
C SER A 101 2.29 10.83 -5.44
N ILE A 102 3.53 11.25 -5.15
CA ILE A 102 4.72 10.44 -5.38
C ILE A 102 4.67 9.15 -4.56
N LEU A 103 4.34 9.24 -3.27
CA LEU A 103 4.25 8.07 -2.39
C LEU A 103 3.18 7.10 -2.90
N SER A 104 2.01 7.61 -3.30
CA SER A 104 0.91 6.78 -3.84
C SER A 104 1.31 6.11 -5.15
N ILE A 105 1.96 6.84 -6.06
CA ILE A 105 2.46 6.29 -7.34
C ILE A 105 3.48 5.19 -7.10
N ILE A 106 4.39 5.35 -6.13
CA ILE A 106 5.36 4.31 -5.75
C ILE A 106 4.63 3.05 -5.29
N GLN A 107 3.62 3.17 -4.42
CA GLN A 107 2.82 2.05 -3.95
C GLN A 107 2.11 1.33 -5.11
N ILE A 108 1.50 2.10 -6.01
CA ILE A 108 0.78 1.59 -7.19
C ILE A 108 1.73 0.84 -8.12
N LEU A 109 2.82 1.47 -8.56
CA LEU A 109 3.74 0.89 -9.54
C LEU A 109 4.42 -0.35 -8.99
N TRP A 110 4.97 -0.27 -7.78
CA TRP A 110 5.67 -1.42 -7.19
C TRP A 110 4.72 -2.58 -6.94
N GLY A 111 3.57 -2.34 -6.31
CA GLY A 111 2.59 -3.39 -6.05
C GLY A 111 2.08 -4.02 -7.35
N SER A 112 1.76 -3.20 -8.37
CA SER A 112 1.27 -3.69 -9.66
C SER A 112 2.31 -4.54 -10.40
N VAL A 113 3.60 -4.17 -10.34
CA VAL A 113 4.69 -4.98 -10.92
C VAL A 113 4.78 -6.34 -10.22
N LEU A 114 4.70 -6.37 -8.89
CA LEU A 114 4.72 -7.63 -8.14
C LEU A 114 3.52 -8.52 -8.48
N LEU A 115 2.33 -7.94 -8.60
CA LEU A 115 1.12 -8.65 -9.01
C LEU A 115 1.29 -9.24 -10.42
N ALA A 116 1.78 -8.45 -11.39
CA ALA A 116 2.00 -8.89 -12.76
C ALA A 116 3.00 -10.07 -12.83
N ILE A 117 4.11 -10.00 -12.09
CA ILE A 117 5.09 -11.09 -12.02
C ILE A 117 4.46 -12.34 -11.37
N SER A 118 3.65 -12.16 -10.33
CA SER A 118 3.02 -13.26 -9.60
C SER A 118 1.99 -13.99 -10.46
N TYR A 119 1.15 -13.25 -11.17
CA TYR A 119 0.14 -13.80 -12.08
C TYR A 119 0.78 -14.59 -13.23
N ARG A 120 1.91 -14.12 -13.77
CA ARG A 120 2.69 -14.88 -14.76
C ARG A 120 3.26 -16.20 -14.23
N LYS A 121 3.45 -16.31 -12.91
CA LYS A 121 3.94 -17.52 -12.23
C LYS A 121 2.81 -18.41 -11.69
N GLY A 122 1.54 -18.11 -12.01
CA GLY A 122 0.38 -18.91 -11.60
C GLY A 122 -0.13 -18.62 -10.18
N TYR A 123 0.45 -17.66 -9.47
CA TYR A 123 -0.12 -17.19 -8.20
C TYR A 123 -1.28 -16.25 -8.48
N SER A 124 -2.33 -16.28 -7.68
CA SER A 124 -3.47 -15.37 -7.81
C SER A 124 -4.05 -15.01 -6.44
N VAL A 125 -4.90 -13.97 -6.40
CA VAL A 125 -5.51 -13.47 -5.16
C VAL A 125 -6.35 -14.56 -4.49
N ILE A 126 -7.03 -15.41 -5.26
CA ILE A 126 -7.89 -16.50 -4.78
C ILE A 126 -7.22 -17.84 -5.10
N LYS A 127 -7.35 -18.84 -4.24
CA LYS A 127 -6.90 -20.20 -4.57
C LYS A 127 -7.87 -20.80 -5.58
N VAL A 128 -7.45 -20.90 -6.83
CA VAL A 128 -8.12 -21.65 -7.88
C VAL A 128 -7.64 -23.09 -7.81
#